data_AF-A0A1A8E0V2-F1
#
_entry.id   AF-A0A1A8E0V2-F1
#
_cell.length_a   1.000
_cell.length_b   1.000
_cell.length_c   1.000
_cell.angle_alpha   90.00
_cell.angle_beta   90.00
_cell.angle_gamma   90.00
#
_symmetry.space_group_name_H-M   'P 1'
#
loop_
_entity.id
_entity.type
_entity.pdbx_description
1 polymer ?
#
loop_
_entity_poly.entity_id
_entity_poly.type
_entity_poly.pdbx_seq_one_letter_code
_entity_poly.pdbx_strand_id
1 'polypeptide(L)'
;SKRVFSMFLETLVDFITVHREDLQDWLFVLLTQLLKKMGADLLGSVQAKVQKALDITRESFPFDQQFNILMRFIVDQTQTPNLKVKVAILKYIESLAQQMDPADFVNSSETRLAVSRIITWTTEPKSSDVRKAAQVVLISLFELNTPEFTMLLGALPKTFQDGA
;
A
#
# COMPACT_ATOMS: atom_id res chain seq x y z
N SER A 1 -12.28 4.06 -25.69
CA SER A 1 -11.34 3.59 -24.66
C SER A 1 -11.40 4.41 -23.36
N LYS A 2 -10.99 5.70 -23.33
CA LYS A 2 -10.96 6.51 -22.07
C LYS A 2 -12.32 6.73 -21.38
N ARG A 3 -13.40 7.02 -22.13
CA ARG A 3 -14.75 7.21 -21.58
C ARG A 3 -15.32 5.94 -20.94
N VAL A 4 -15.14 4.80 -21.60
CA VAL A 4 -15.56 3.48 -21.09
C VAL A 4 -14.80 3.12 -19.81
N PHE A 5 -13.48 3.37 -19.76
CA PHE A 5 -12.70 3.15 -18.55
C PHE A 5 -13.11 4.06 -17.39
N SER A 6 -13.47 5.31 -17.68
CA SER A 6 -14.01 6.22 -16.66
C SER A 6 -15.33 5.72 -16.08
N MET A 7 -16.26 5.27 -16.93
CA MET A 7 -17.52 4.69 -16.49
C MET A 7 -17.29 3.42 -15.68
N PHE A 8 -16.35 2.56 -16.10
CA PHE A 8 -15.95 1.38 -15.34
C PHE A 8 -15.50 1.73 -13.91
N LEU A 9 -14.67 2.76 -13.72
CA LEU A 9 -14.23 3.16 -12.37
C LEU A 9 -15.37 3.70 -11.50
N GLU A 10 -16.35 4.35 -12.10
CA GLU A 10 -17.56 4.80 -11.39
C GLU A 10 -18.38 3.59 -10.94
N THR A 11 -18.67 2.67 -11.87
CA THR A 11 -19.38 1.42 -11.56
C THR A 11 -18.61 0.56 -10.56
N LEU A 12 -17.27 0.56 -10.61
CA LEU A 12 -16.44 -0.18 -9.66
C LEU A 12 -16.63 0.32 -8.22
N VAL A 13 -16.74 1.64 -8.02
CA VAL A 13 -17.00 2.23 -6.70
C VAL A 13 -18.36 1.77 -6.16
N ASP A 14 -19.40 1.81 -6.99
CA ASP A 14 -20.74 1.36 -6.60
C ASP A 14 -20.73 -0.15 -6.29
N PHE A 15 -20.04 -0.94 -7.13
CA PHE A 15 -19.92 -2.37 -6.98
C PHE A 15 -19.22 -2.78 -5.68
N ILE A 16 -18.11 -2.12 -5.32
CA ILE A 16 -17.42 -2.37 -4.04
C ILE A 16 -18.36 -2.08 -2.88
N THR A 17 -19.06 -0.93 -2.91
CA THR A 17 -19.91 -0.49 -1.80
C THR A 17 -21.06 -1.45 -1.54
N VAL A 18 -21.67 -1.99 -2.60
CA VAL A 18 -22.84 -2.89 -2.50
C VAL A 18 -22.42 -4.33 -2.20
N HIS A 19 -21.32 -4.81 -2.76
CA HIS A 19 -20.96 -6.24 -2.74
C HIS A 19 -19.72 -6.56 -1.90
N ARG A 20 -19.19 -5.63 -1.07
CA ARG A 20 -17.96 -5.82 -0.28
C ARG A 20 -17.87 -7.15 0.49
N GLU A 21 -18.99 -7.67 0.98
CA GLU A 21 -19.02 -8.94 1.73
C GLU A 21 -18.66 -10.14 0.84
N ASP A 22 -19.04 -10.10 -0.43
CA ASP A 22 -18.76 -11.14 -1.43
C ASP A 22 -17.41 -10.94 -2.15
N LEU A 23 -16.73 -9.82 -1.91
CA LEU A 23 -15.52 -9.42 -2.65
C LEU A 23 -14.21 -9.67 -1.91
N GLN A 24 -14.23 -10.34 -0.76
CA GLN A 24 -13.03 -10.61 0.05
C GLN A 24 -11.95 -11.35 -0.75
N ASP A 25 -12.33 -12.41 -1.48
CA ASP A 25 -11.40 -13.17 -2.34
C ASP A 25 -10.86 -12.34 -3.50
N TRP A 26 -11.60 -11.31 -3.92
CA TRP A 26 -11.21 -10.43 -5.02
C TRP A 26 -10.36 -9.23 -4.57
N LEU A 27 -10.29 -8.96 -3.26
CA LEU A 27 -9.61 -7.79 -2.70
C LEU A 27 -8.14 -7.69 -3.14
N PHE A 28 -7.43 -8.83 -3.19
CA PHE A 28 -6.05 -8.84 -3.67
C PHE A 28 -5.94 -8.31 -5.10
N VAL A 29 -6.80 -8.79 -6.01
CA VAL A 29 -6.79 -8.36 -7.42
C VAL A 29 -7.21 -6.90 -7.51
N LEU A 30 -8.29 -6.52 -6.83
CA LEU A 30 -8.79 -5.15 -6.83
C LEU A 30 -7.72 -4.14 -6.39
N LEU A 31 -7.16 -4.32 -5.19
CA LEU A 31 -6.23 -3.38 -4.60
C LEU A 31 -4.93 -3.30 -5.41
N THR A 32 -4.34 -4.43 -5.76
CA THR A 32 -3.06 -4.42 -6.50
C THR A 32 -3.21 -3.85 -7.91
N GLN A 33 -4.33 -4.10 -8.60
CA GLN A 33 -4.57 -3.55 -9.94
C GLN A 33 -4.82 -2.04 -9.90
N LEU A 34 -5.55 -1.53 -8.90
CA LEU A 34 -5.74 -0.10 -8.71
C LEU A 34 -4.40 0.62 -8.41
N LEU A 35 -3.56 0.05 -7.54
CA LEU A 35 -2.22 0.58 -7.23
C LEU A 35 -1.31 0.58 -8.47
N LYS A 36 -1.30 -0.49 -9.26
CA LYS A 36 -0.58 -0.54 -10.54
C LYS A 36 -1.08 0.54 -11.50
N LYS A 37 -2.39 0.79 -11.51
CA LYS A 37 -3.02 1.79 -12.39
C LYS A 37 -2.57 3.21 -12.06
N MET A 38 -2.28 3.53 -10.80
CA MET A 38 -1.68 4.81 -10.40
C MET A 38 -0.28 5.04 -11.00
N GLY A 39 0.41 3.96 -11.38
CA GLY A 39 1.69 4.04 -12.08
C GLY A 39 1.62 4.19 -13.59
N ALA A 40 0.42 4.14 -14.17
CA ALA A 40 0.21 4.34 -15.60
C ALA A 40 0.19 5.83 -15.94
N ASP A 41 0.44 6.16 -17.21
CA ASP A 41 0.29 7.53 -17.70
C ASP A 41 -1.19 7.84 -17.95
N LEU A 42 -1.84 8.38 -16.92
CA LEU A 42 -3.27 8.69 -16.90
C LEU A 42 -3.50 10.20 -16.92
N LEU A 43 -4.61 10.61 -17.53
CA LEU A 43 -5.12 11.98 -17.35
C LEU A 43 -5.50 12.19 -15.88
N GLY A 44 -5.28 13.40 -15.35
CA GLY A 44 -5.57 13.72 -13.94
C GLY A 44 -7.01 13.40 -13.51
N SER A 45 -8.00 13.59 -14.40
CA SER A 45 -9.40 13.24 -14.14
C SER A 45 -9.63 11.73 -13.98
N VAL A 46 -8.87 10.90 -14.70
CA VAL A 46 -8.93 9.43 -14.58
C VAL A 46 -8.15 8.99 -13.34
N GLN A 47 -6.99 9.61 -13.07
CA GLN A 47 -6.22 9.34 -11.86
C GLN A 47 -7.03 9.63 -10.60
N ALA A 48 -7.79 10.73 -10.55
CA ALA A 48 -8.68 11.05 -9.44
C ALA A 48 -9.75 9.97 -9.20
N LYS A 49 -10.25 9.32 -10.26
CA LYS A 49 -11.20 8.21 -10.15
C LYS A 49 -10.56 6.93 -9.64
N VAL A 50 -9.32 6.64 -10.04
CA VAL A 50 -8.53 5.52 -9.48
C VAL A 50 -8.27 5.77 -7.99
N GLN A 51 -7.90 7.00 -7.62
CA GLN A 51 -7.73 7.38 -6.22
C GLN A 51 -9.02 7.20 -5.42
N LYS A 52 -10.16 7.67 -5.94
CA LYS A 52 -11.47 7.44 -5.31
C LYS A 52 -11.77 5.94 -5.11
N ALA A 53 -11.48 5.10 -6.10
CA ALA A 53 -11.68 3.66 -5.97
C ALA A 53 -10.75 3.03 -4.90
N LEU A 54 -9.51 3.51 -4.79
CA LEU A 54 -8.59 3.11 -3.71
C LEU A 54 -9.12 3.51 -2.33
N ASP A 55 -9.64 4.73 -2.19
CA ASP A 55 -10.18 5.24 -0.93
C ASP A 55 -11.42 4.44 -0.49
N ILE A 56 -12.34 4.17 -1.42
CA ILE A 56 -13.51 3.32 -1.14
C ILE A 56 -13.10 1.89 -0.82
N THR A 57 -12.08 1.34 -1.49
CA THR A 57 -11.51 0.04 -1.13
C THR A 57 -11.00 0.08 0.32
N ARG A 58 -10.31 1.15 0.73
CA ARG A 58 -9.79 1.29 2.09
C ARG A 58 -10.88 1.24 3.14
N GLU A 59 -11.98 1.95 2.90
CA GLU A 59 -13.11 2.08 3.81
C GLU A 59 -14.02 0.84 3.84
N SER A 60 -13.93 -0.04 2.83
CA SER A 60 -14.90 -1.13 2.63
C SER A 60 -14.43 -2.51 3.11
N PHE A 61 -13.12 -2.70 3.28
CA PHE A 61 -12.55 -4.02 3.61
C PHE A 61 -11.80 -4.00 4.95
N PRO A 62 -11.64 -5.16 5.63
CA PRO A 62 -10.87 -5.23 6.88
C PRO A 62 -9.43 -4.73 6.71
N PHE A 63 -8.96 -3.88 7.63
CA PHE A 63 -7.68 -3.20 7.48
C PHE A 63 -6.48 -4.16 7.55
N ASP A 64 -6.54 -5.17 8.43
CA ASP A 64 -5.57 -6.25 8.55
C ASP A 64 -5.37 -6.99 7.21
N GLN A 65 -6.45 -7.30 6.51
CA GLN A 65 -6.39 -7.99 5.22
C GLN A 65 -5.74 -7.12 4.15
N GLN A 66 -6.11 -5.84 4.08
CA GLN A 66 -5.49 -4.88 3.17
C GLN A 66 -3.99 -4.73 3.46
N PHE A 67 -3.62 -4.60 4.73
CA PHE A 67 -2.23 -4.49 5.15
C PHE A 67 -1.42 -5.72 4.74
N ASN A 68 -1.94 -6.92 5.01
CA ASN A 68 -1.31 -8.19 4.63
C ASN A 68 -1.12 -8.31 3.11
N ILE A 69 -2.10 -7.87 2.32
CA ILE A 69 -1.98 -7.81 0.85
C ILE A 69 -0.85 -6.86 0.42
N LEU A 70 -0.74 -5.69 1.03
CA LEU A 70 0.29 -4.71 0.71
C LEU A 70 1.69 -5.24 1.04
N MET A 71 1.88 -5.89 2.20
CA MET A 71 3.15 -6.51 2.57
C MET A 71 3.56 -7.57 1.55
N ARG A 72 2.62 -8.46 1.17
CA ARG A 72 2.85 -9.48 0.13
C ARG A 72 3.17 -8.85 -1.23
N PHE A 73 2.45 -7.81 -1.61
CA PHE A 73 2.64 -7.15 -2.90
C PHE A 73 4.02 -6.46 -3.03
N ILE A 74 4.55 -5.89 -1.94
CA ILE A 74 5.89 -5.27 -1.92
C ILE A 74 7.00 -6.29 -2.15
N VAL A 75 6.84 -7.53 -1.64
CA VAL A 75 7.88 -8.56 -1.67
C VAL A 75 7.72 -9.56 -2.82
N ASP A 76 6.62 -9.49 -3.56
CA ASP A 76 6.35 -10.33 -4.73
C ASP A 76 7.40 -10.09 -5.83
N GLN A 77 8.25 -11.10 -6.05
CA GLN A 77 9.36 -11.06 -7.00
C GLN A 77 8.91 -11.04 -8.46
N THR A 78 7.64 -11.37 -8.73
CA THR A 78 7.06 -11.29 -10.08
C THR A 78 6.64 -9.87 -10.45
N GLN A 79 6.66 -8.94 -9.49
CA GLN A 79 6.28 -7.56 -9.69
C GLN A 79 7.52 -6.66 -9.80
N THR A 80 7.46 -5.67 -10.68
CA THR A 80 8.52 -4.65 -10.81
C THR A 80 7.88 -3.26 -10.74
N PRO A 81 7.47 -2.80 -9.54
CA PRO A 81 6.76 -1.53 -9.40
C PRO A 81 7.65 -0.37 -9.83
N ASN A 82 7.15 0.45 -10.75
CA ASN A 82 7.81 1.70 -11.13
C ASN A 82 7.72 2.74 -10.00
N LEU A 83 8.44 3.86 -10.13
CA LEU A 83 8.51 4.90 -9.09
C LEU A 83 7.13 5.43 -8.67
N LYS A 84 6.20 5.60 -9.63
CA LYS A 84 4.83 6.07 -9.34
C LYS A 84 4.02 5.01 -8.57
N VAL A 85 4.15 3.73 -8.93
CA VAL A 85 3.50 2.62 -8.19
C VAL A 85 4.04 2.54 -6.76
N LYS A 86 5.37 2.67 -6.57
CA LYS A 86 5.96 2.70 -5.22
C LYS A 86 5.35 3.80 -4.36
N VAL A 87 5.26 5.03 -4.88
CA VAL A 87 4.63 6.16 -4.17
C VAL A 87 3.16 5.85 -3.84
N ALA A 88 2.41 5.27 -4.78
CA ALA A 88 1.00 4.91 -4.55
C ALA A 88 0.84 3.85 -3.44
N ILE A 89 1.68 2.81 -3.43
CA ILE A 89 1.70 1.79 -2.37
C ILE A 89 1.99 2.44 -1.02
N LEU A 90 3.06 3.25 -0.95
CA LEU A 90 3.50 3.89 0.29
C LEU A 90 2.43 4.82 0.87
N LYS A 91 1.83 5.69 0.05
CA LYS A 91 0.73 6.56 0.49
C LYS A 91 -0.49 5.77 0.94
N TYR A 92 -0.78 4.64 0.29
CA TYR A 92 -1.88 3.80 0.72
C TYR A 92 -1.61 3.17 2.10
N ILE A 93 -0.39 2.67 2.34
CA ILE A 93 0.02 2.11 3.63
C ILE A 93 -0.04 3.19 4.72
N GLU A 94 0.46 4.39 4.47
CA GLU A 94 0.37 5.52 5.40
C GLU A 94 -1.08 5.78 5.82
N SER A 95 -1.99 5.97 4.85
CA SER A 95 -3.41 6.26 5.14
C SER A 95 -4.14 5.09 5.79
N LEU A 96 -3.71 3.85 5.53
CA LEU A 96 -4.25 2.65 6.16
C LEU A 96 -3.78 2.54 7.62
N ALA A 97 -2.48 2.73 7.87
CA ALA A 97 -1.88 2.65 9.20
C ALA A 97 -2.48 3.66 10.19
N GLN A 98 -2.91 4.83 9.71
CA GLN A 98 -3.60 5.83 10.53
C GLN A 98 -4.98 5.40 11.05
N GLN A 99 -5.56 4.33 10.48
CA GLN A 99 -6.90 3.83 10.82
C GLN A 99 -6.90 2.41 11.39
N MET A 100 -5.76 1.72 11.32
CA MET A 100 -5.58 0.37 11.84
C MET A 100 -5.56 0.35 13.37
N ASP A 101 -6.03 -0.76 13.94
CA ASP A 101 -5.73 -1.06 15.34
C ASP A 101 -4.27 -1.55 15.46
N PRO A 102 -3.56 -1.27 16.56
CA PRO A 102 -2.18 -1.74 16.74
C PRO A 102 -2.01 -3.25 16.57
N ALA A 103 -3.05 -4.04 16.88
CA ALA A 103 -3.05 -5.49 16.75
C ALA A 103 -3.06 -5.98 15.29
N ASP A 104 -3.49 -5.14 14.34
CA ASP A 104 -3.46 -5.47 12.90
C ASP A 104 -2.03 -5.45 12.34
N PHE A 105 -1.12 -4.73 12.99
CA PHE A 105 0.29 -4.72 12.65
C PHE A 105 1.02 -5.88 13.35
N VAL A 106 1.29 -6.95 12.60
CA VAL A 106 1.94 -8.17 13.12
C VAL A 106 3.34 -8.32 12.55
N ASN A 107 4.33 -8.62 13.41
CA ASN A 107 5.71 -8.93 13.03
C ASN A 107 5.86 -10.34 12.39
N SER A 108 5.31 -10.48 11.19
CA SER A 108 5.45 -11.67 10.36
C SER A 108 6.74 -11.66 9.52
N SER A 109 7.07 -12.79 8.88
CA SER A 109 8.15 -12.87 7.88
C SER A 109 7.94 -11.89 6.73
N GLU A 110 6.70 -11.82 6.23
CA GLU A 110 6.28 -10.97 5.13
C GLU A 110 6.40 -9.50 5.51
N THR A 111 5.94 -9.14 6.72
CA THR A 111 6.07 -7.77 7.24
C THR A 111 7.54 -7.37 7.37
N ARG A 112 8.41 -8.25 7.90
CA ARG A 112 9.86 -7.98 7.98
C ARG A 112 10.49 -7.73 6.62
N LEU A 113 10.17 -8.56 5.63
CA LEU A 113 10.70 -8.41 4.28
C LEU A 113 10.17 -7.14 3.59
N ALA A 114 8.90 -6.81 3.78
CA ALA A 114 8.28 -5.62 3.23
C ALA A 114 8.87 -4.34 3.87
N VAL A 115 9.00 -4.31 5.20
CA VAL A 115 9.65 -3.19 5.91
C VAL A 115 11.10 -3.04 5.49
N SER A 116 11.85 -4.14 5.37
CA SER A 116 13.23 -4.10 4.83
C SER A 116 13.27 -3.47 3.43
N ARG A 117 12.31 -3.82 2.56
CA ARG A 117 12.20 -3.22 1.22
C ARG A 117 11.85 -1.74 1.29
N ILE A 118 10.94 -1.32 2.17
CA ILE A 118 10.58 0.09 2.36
C ILE A 118 11.80 0.88 2.86
N ILE A 119 12.61 0.34 3.76
CA ILE A 119 13.88 0.94 4.19
C ILE A 119 14.80 1.15 2.98
N THR A 120 14.94 0.18 2.06
CA THR A 120 15.75 0.43 0.84
C THR A 120 15.19 1.55 -0.06
N TRP A 121 13.89 1.85 0.04
CA TRP A 121 13.26 2.93 -0.73
C TRP A 121 13.50 4.31 -0.12
N THR A 122 13.89 4.42 1.16
CA THR A 122 14.29 5.70 1.77
C THR A 122 15.55 6.28 1.11
N THR A 123 16.34 5.44 0.43
CA THR A 123 17.53 5.82 -0.34
C THR A 123 17.33 5.75 -1.86
N GLU A 124 16.09 5.70 -2.38
CA GLU A 124 15.80 5.63 -3.81
C GLU A 124 16.46 6.80 -4.58
N PRO A 125 17.47 6.56 -5.44
CA PRO A 125 18.25 7.63 -6.06
C PRO A 125 17.44 8.47 -7.04
N LYS A 126 16.46 7.86 -7.72
CA LYS A 126 15.74 8.48 -8.84
C LYS A 126 14.50 9.28 -8.43
N SER A 127 14.06 9.19 -7.18
CA SER A 127 12.81 9.83 -6.76
C SER A 127 12.85 10.28 -5.30
N SER A 128 12.83 11.59 -5.08
CA SER A 128 12.62 12.17 -3.75
C SER A 128 11.25 11.83 -3.17
N ASP A 129 10.23 11.67 -4.01
CA ASP A 129 8.87 11.37 -3.55
C ASP A 129 8.78 9.96 -2.97
N VAL A 130 9.47 8.99 -3.59
CA VAL A 130 9.59 7.64 -3.03
C VAL A 130 10.31 7.70 -1.68
N ARG A 131 11.43 8.43 -1.58
CA ARG A 131 12.19 8.55 -0.33
C ARG A 131 11.34 9.14 0.81
N LYS A 132 10.66 10.26 0.54
CA LYS A 132 9.79 10.93 1.52
C LYS A 132 8.63 10.04 1.94
N ALA A 133 7.91 9.43 0.99
CA ALA A 133 6.78 8.56 1.30
C ALA A 133 7.23 7.31 2.09
N ALA A 134 8.42 6.76 1.80
CA ALA A 134 8.96 5.63 2.55
C ALA A 134 9.28 6.00 4.00
N GLN A 135 9.90 7.16 4.23
CA GLN A 135 10.16 7.67 5.58
C GLN A 135 8.86 7.87 6.37
N VAL A 136 7.85 8.48 5.76
CA VAL A 136 6.54 8.69 6.40
C VAL A 136 5.91 7.35 6.77
N VAL A 137 5.94 6.35 5.89
CA VAL A 137 5.41 5.01 6.22
C VAL A 137 6.13 4.38 7.40
N LEU A 138 7.47 4.46 7.48
CA LEU A 138 8.20 3.91 8.63
C LEU A 138 7.80 4.60 9.94
N ILE A 139 7.63 5.92 9.92
CA ILE A 139 7.14 6.69 11.07
C ILE A 139 5.71 6.25 11.44
N SER A 140 4.80 6.17 10.48
CA SER A 140 3.40 5.77 10.74
C SER A 140 3.30 4.35 11.30
N LEU A 141 4.12 3.40 10.85
CA LEU A 141 4.14 2.05 11.41
C LEU A 141 4.75 2.00 12.81
N PHE A 142 5.77 2.81 13.08
CA PHE A 142 6.34 2.97 14.41
C PHE A 142 5.32 3.56 15.39
N GLU A 143 4.57 4.59 14.98
CA GLU A 143 3.53 5.23 15.77
C GLU A 143 2.31 4.30 15.99
N LEU A 144 1.94 3.51 14.98
CA LEU A 144 0.85 2.54 15.07
C LEU A 144 1.09 1.50 16.17
N ASN A 145 2.28 0.91 16.23
CA ASN A 145 2.62 -0.07 17.27
C ASN A 145 4.13 -0.09 17.55
N THR A 146 4.56 0.83 18.41
CA THR A 146 5.97 1.02 18.76
C THR A 146 6.66 -0.24 19.31
N PRO A 147 6.08 -1.00 20.25
CA PRO A 147 6.70 -2.25 20.74
C PRO A 147 6.92 -3.26 19.61
N GLU A 148 5.90 -3.50 18.79
CA GLU A 148 5.97 -4.48 17.71
C GLU A 148 6.95 -4.05 16.63
N PHE A 149 6.97 -2.77 16.27
CA PHE A 149 7.90 -2.23 15.27
C PHE A 149 9.35 -2.30 15.76
N THR A 150 9.59 -2.05 17.05
CA THR A 150 10.92 -2.19 17.65
C THR A 150 11.39 -3.63 17.62
N MET A 151 10.51 -4.59 17.96
CA MET A 151 10.82 -6.03 17.84
C MET A 151 11.09 -6.43 16.40
N LEU A 152 10.33 -5.88 15.45
CA LEU A 152 10.53 -6.11 14.03
C LEU A 152 11.90 -5.63 13.57
N LEU A 153 12.27 -4.37 13.88
CA LEU A 153 13.58 -3.80 13.52
C LEU A 153 14.73 -4.59 14.15
N GLY A 154 14.59 -5.01 15.41
CA GLY A 154 15.60 -5.82 16.11
C GLY A 154 15.90 -7.16 15.41
N ALA A 155 14.94 -7.69 14.65
CA ALA A 155 15.08 -8.92 13.85
C ALA A 155 15.69 -8.69 12.45
N LEU A 156 15.90 -7.43 12.03
CA LEU A 156 16.52 -7.10 10.74
C LEU A 156 18.04 -7.00 10.86
N PRO A 157 18.80 -7.21 9.75
CA PRO A 157 20.23 -6.96 9.73
C PRO A 157 20.56 -5.51 10.12
N LYS A 158 21.74 -5.30 10.74
CA LYS A 158 22.13 -4.00 11.32
C LYS A 158 22.07 -2.83 10.33
N THR A 159 22.40 -3.08 9.06
CA THR A 159 22.31 -2.08 7.98
C THR A 159 20.92 -1.50 7.79
N PHE A 160 19.86 -2.29 8.06
CA PHE A 160 18.47 -1.82 7.98
C PHE A 160 18.05 -1.09 9.24
N GLN A 161 18.55 -1.51 10.41
CA GLN A 161 18.29 -0.82 11.68
C GLN A 161 18.82 0.61 11.67
N ASP A 162 20.00 0.83 11.07
CA ASP A 162 20.61 2.16 10.99
C ASP A 162 19.97 3.05 9.91
N GLY A 163 19.17 2.46 9.01
CA GLY A 163 18.51 3.16 7.90
C GLY A 163 16.99 3.37 8.06
N ALA A 164 16.41 2.83 9.14
CA ALA A 164 15.00 3.01 9.53
C ALA A 164 14.87 4.23 10.43
#